data_AF-A0A5C7EWE9-F1
#
_entry.id   AF-A0A5C7EWE9-F1
#
_cell.length_a   1.000
_cell.length_b   1.000
_cell.length_c   1.000
_cell.angle_alpha   90.00
_cell.angle_beta   90.00
_cell.angle_gamma   90.00
#
_symmetry.space_group_name_H-M   'P 1'
#
loop_
_entity.id
_entity.type
_entity.pdbx_description
1 polymer ?
#
loop_
_entity_poly.entity_id
_entity_poly.type
_entity_poly.pdbx_seq_one_letter_code
_entity_poly.pdbx_strand_id
1 'polypeptide(L)'
;MKETTEHNWISFFKNKLENSNLYLRKQLEKNGNTIFDVYVPKNPADKTEITAGFLQDRLIILRFENPKTKGFTRQQEIEYFYANDFTENNSYGNPGLEFNEINKNAINNQLDYGLKGAEVQFYKNGKLFKSKIYIDEPNEYSTTINFEKKTFWENLRSLFENNKNEFITETRIELKEIFGGIKK
;
A
#
# COMPACT_ATOMS: atom_id res chain seq x y z
N MET A 1 30.08 -10.06 -10.91
CA MET A 1 28.94 -9.22 -10.46
C MET A 1 29.48 -7.81 -10.26
N LYS A 2 28.93 -6.79 -10.93
CA LYS A 2 29.24 -5.40 -10.57
C LYS A 2 28.49 -5.11 -9.28
N GLU A 3 29.20 -4.91 -8.17
CA GLU A 3 28.63 -4.25 -7.00
C GLU A 3 28.06 -2.91 -7.46
N THR A 4 26.74 -2.81 -7.42
CA THR A 4 26.06 -1.56 -7.68
C THR A 4 25.92 -0.93 -6.31
N THR A 5 26.78 0.03 -5.95
CA THR A 5 26.71 0.67 -4.65
C THR A 5 25.42 1.47 -4.54
N GLU A 6 24.58 1.07 -3.59
CA GLU A 6 23.35 1.78 -3.23
C GLU A 6 23.74 2.93 -2.29
N HIS A 7 23.49 4.17 -2.71
CA HIS A 7 23.88 5.36 -1.95
C HIS A 7 22.68 6.15 -1.43
N ASN A 8 21.47 5.85 -1.92
CA ASN A 8 20.22 6.45 -1.51
C ASN A 8 19.02 5.57 -1.87
N TRP A 9 17.83 5.94 -1.39
CA TRP A 9 16.59 5.22 -1.64
C TRP A 9 16.26 5.02 -3.12
N ILE A 10 16.49 6.03 -3.98
CA ILE A 10 16.20 5.92 -5.41
C ILE A 10 17.05 4.81 -6.05
N SER A 11 18.37 4.81 -5.78
CA SER A 11 19.28 3.77 -6.27
C SER A 11 18.94 2.40 -5.70
N PHE A 12 18.52 2.33 -4.43
CA PHE A 12 18.08 1.12 -3.76
C PHE A 12 16.86 0.50 -4.45
N PHE A 13 15.76 1.26 -4.62
CA PHE A 13 14.54 0.72 -5.26
C PHE A 13 14.79 0.31 -6.71
N LYS A 14 15.56 1.13 -7.45
CA LYS A 14 15.93 0.81 -8.82
C LYS A 14 16.66 -0.52 -8.88
N ASN A 15 17.73 -0.66 -8.10
CA ASN A 15 18.53 -1.88 -8.10
C ASN A 15 17.70 -3.08 -7.62
N LYS A 16 16.97 -2.95 -6.51
CA LYS A 16 16.19 -4.03 -5.91
C LYS A 16 15.09 -4.54 -6.84
N LEU A 17 14.27 -3.65 -7.39
CA LEU A 17 13.11 -4.01 -8.21
C LEU A 17 13.51 -4.39 -9.64
N GLU A 18 14.43 -3.67 -10.30
CA GLU A 18 14.85 -4.03 -11.65
C GLU A 18 15.68 -5.34 -11.66
N ASN A 19 16.58 -5.55 -10.69
CA ASN A 19 17.40 -6.78 -10.62
C ASN A 19 16.57 -8.02 -10.25
N SER A 20 15.41 -7.86 -9.62
CA SER A 20 14.47 -8.97 -9.41
C SER A 20 13.98 -9.59 -10.72
N ASN A 21 14.09 -8.85 -11.83
CA ASN A 21 13.51 -9.18 -13.13
C ASN A 21 11.98 -9.36 -13.13
N LEU A 22 11.28 -9.01 -12.04
CA LEU A 22 9.83 -9.09 -11.93
C LEU A 22 9.14 -7.75 -12.23
N TYR A 23 9.84 -6.64 -12.03
CA TYR A 23 9.32 -5.29 -12.21
C TYR A 23 10.16 -4.49 -13.22
N LEU A 24 9.51 -3.50 -13.83
CA LEU A 24 10.13 -2.47 -14.66
C LEU A 24 9.82 -1.12 -14.06
N ARG A 25 10.82 -0.25 -14.06
CA ARG A 25 10.60 1.16 -13.77
C ARG A 25 9.76 1.78 -14.90
N LYS A 26 8.59 2.31 -14.55
CA LYS A 26 7.65 2.96 -15.48
C LYS A 26 8.00 4.43 -15.65
N GLN A 27 8.15 5.15 -14.54
CA GLN A 27 8.37 6.60 -14.57
C GLN A 27 8.97 7.11 -13.26
N LEU A 28 9.65 8.25 -13.40
CA LEU A 28 10.10 9.09 -12.31
C LEU A 28 9.41 10.44 -12.44
N GLU A 29 8.49 10.74 -11.54
CA GLU A 29 7.69 11.97 -11.57
C GLU A 29 8.06 12.87 -10.40
N LYS A 30 7.87 14.19 -10.59
CA LYS A 30 8.06 15.17 -9.53
C LYS A 30 6.76 15.92 -9.30
N ASN A 31 6.31 15.95 -8.06
CA ASN A 31 5.16 16.75 -7.62
C ASN A 31 5.60 17.62 -6.44
N GLY A 32 5.70 18.93 -6.68
CA GLY A 32 6.30 19.85 -5.73
C GLY A 32 7.75 19.46 -5.40
N ASN A 33 8.01 19.21 -4.11
CA ASN A 33 9.33 18.78 -3.63
C ASN A 33 9.49 17.25 -3.54
N THR A 34 8.46 16.49 -3.89
CA THR A 34 8.46 15.03 -3.80
C THR A 34 8.75 14.42 -5.17
N ILE A 35 9.61 13.41 -5.17
CA ILE A 35 9.90 12.58 -6.33
C ILE A 35 9.19 11.24 -6.13
N PHE A 36 8.43 10.79 -7.12
CA PHE A 36 7.75 9.49 -7.13
C PHE A 36 8.39 8.60 -8.18
N ASP A 37 8.81 7.41 -7.75
CA ASP A 37 9.37 6.39 -8.61
C ASP A 37 8.44 5.19 -8.67
N VAL A 38 7.94 4.92 -9.86
CA VAL A 38 6.82 4.01 -10.10
C VAL A 38 7.31 2.80 -10.86
N TYR A 39 6.96 1.61 -10.36
CA TYR A 39 7.36 0.32 -10.91
C TYR A 39 6.13 -0.52 -11.23
N VAL A 40 6.11 -1.12 -12.41
CA VAL A 40 5.02 -1.99 -12.88
C VAL A 40 5.53 -3.42 -13.10
N PRO A 41 4.66 -4.43 -12.94
CA PRO A 41 5.10 -5.81 -13.09
C PRO A 41 5.34 -6.13 -14.56
N LYS A 42 6.33 -6.99 -14.84
CA LYS A 42 6.59 -7.52 -16.18
C LYS A 42 5.52 -8.52 -16.62
N ASN A 43 4.95 -9.27 -15.67
CA ASN A 43 3.87 -10.21 -15.94
C ASN A 43 2.55 -9.43 -16.14
N PRO A 44 1.92 -9.47 -17.33
CA PRO A 44 0.68 -8.74 -17.58
C PRO A 44 -0.51 -9.20 -16.72
N ALA A 45 -0.47 -10.42 -16.16
CA ALA A 45 -1.50 -10.93 -15.27
C ALA A 45 -1.41 -10.31 -13.86
N ASP A 46 -0.23 -9.84 -13.46
CA ASP A 46 -0.05 -9.07 -12.24
C ASP A 46 -0.41 -7.60 -12.53
N LYS A 47 -1.11 -6.97 -11.58
CA LYS A 47 -1.61 -5.60 -11.66
C LYS A 47 -1.14 -4.75 -10.49
N THR A 48 -0.18 -5.23 -9.71
CA THR A 48 0.37 -4.50 -8.56
C THR A 48 1.42 -3.49 -9.00
N GLU A 49 1.12 -2.20 -8.86
CA GLU A 49 2.07 -1.11 -9.06
C GLU A 49 2.76 -0.80 -7.73
N ILE A 50 4.09 -0.60 -7.76
CA ILE A 50 4.87 -0.19 -6.58
C ILE A 50 5.31 1.25 -6.77
N THR A 51 4.92 2.11 -5.82
CA THR A 51 5.26 3.54 -5.85
C THR A 51 6.09 3.90 -4.63
N ALA A 52 7.32 4.36 -4.86
CA ALA A 52 8.21 4.89 -3.82
C ALA A 52 8.27 6.42 -3.93
N GLY A 53 7.93 7.12 -2.84
CA GLY A 53 7.93 8.58 -2.77
C GLY A 53 9.07 9.10 -1.91
N PHE A 54 9.84 10.06 -2.43
CA PHE A 54 11.01 10.64 -1.79
C PHE A 54 10.86 12.14 -1.59
N LEU A 55 11.15 12.60 -0.38
CA LEU A 55 11.31 14.02 -0.09
C LEU A 55 12.78 14.25 0.26
N GLN A 56 13.49 14.98 -0.61
CA GLN A 56 14.95 15.08 -0.56
C GLN A 56 15.60 13.69 -0.64
N ASP A 57 16.32 13.27 0.40
CA ASP A 57 16.99 11.98 0.55
C ASP A 57 16.20 10.98 1.41
N ARG A 58 14.98 11.34 1.85
CA ARG A 58 14.14 10.50 2.72
C ARG A 58 13.05 9.77 1.95
N LEU A 59 12.80 8.52 2.32
CA LEU A 59 11.65 7.75 1.85
C LEU A 59 10.43 8.12 2.69
N ILE A 60 9.43 8.76 2.09
CA ILE A 60 8.21 9.18 2.79
C ILE A 60 7.02 8.26 2.53
N ILE A 61 7.01 7.54 1.40
CA ILE A 61 5.89 6.72 0.97
C ILE A 61 6.43 5.46 0.29
N LEU A 62 5.85 4.30 0.61
CA LEU A 62 5.97 3.07 -0.18
C LEU A 62 4.57 2.47 -0.32
N ARG A 63 4.06 2.36 -1.55
CA ARG A 63 2.71 1.87 -1.84
C ARG A 63 2.74 0.66 -2.75
N PHE A 64 1.80 -0.24 -2.52
CA PHE A 64 1.48 -1.40 -3.34
C PHE A 64 0.02 -1.27 -3.79
N GLU A 65 -0.18 -0.79 -5.01
CA GLU A 65 -1.49 -0.42 -5.53
C GLU A 65 -2.00 -1.52 -6.47
N ASN A 66 -3.18 -2.08 -6.20
CA ASN A 66 -3.77 -3.12 -7.05
C ASN A 66 -5.29 -2.91 -7.17
N PRO A 67 -5.87 -3.03 -8.39
CA PRO A 67 -7.31 -2.86 -8.60
C PRO A 67 -8.20 -3.79 -7.77
N LYS A 68 -7.68 -4.95 -7.32
CA LYS A 68 -8.38 -5.90 -6.47
C LYS A 68 -8.48 -5.42 -5.02
N THR A 69 -7.57 -4.58 -4.53
CA THR A 69 -7.50 -4.14 -3.14
C THR A 69 -7.66 -2.62 -3.00
N LYS A 70 -8.84 -2.13 -3.38
CA LYS A 70 -9.18 -0.69 -3.36
C LYS A 70 -9.15 -0.10 -1.95
N GLY A 71 -9.55 -0.87 -0.94
CA GLY A 71 -9.52 -0.43 0.45
C GLY A 71 -8.09 -0.25 0.94
N PHE A 72 -7.24 -1.24 0.71
CA PHE A 72 -5.83 -1.18 1.08
C PHE A 72 -5.08 -0.07 0.32
N THR A 73 -5.38 0.12 -0.96
CA THR A 73 -4.84 1.26 -1.73
C THR A 73 -5.19 2.59 -1.07
N ARG A 74 -6.46 2.79 -0.72
CA ARG A 74 -6.94 4.03 -0.08
C ARG A 74 -6.42 4.24 1.34
N GLN A 75 -6.12 3.17 2.06
CA GLN A 75 -5.43 3.28 3.36
C GLN A 75 -4.00 3.80 3.16
N GLN A 76 -3.24 3.23 2.23
CA GLN A 76 -1.87 3.65 1.95
C GLN A 76 -1.77 5.09 1.41
N GLU A 77 -2.87 5.65 0.86
CA GLU A 77 -2.93 7.05 0.41
C GLU A 77 -2.74 8.07 1.55
N ILE A 78 -3.12 7.71 2.78
CA ILE A 78 -3.05 8.58 3.96
C ILE A 78 -1.89 8.23 4.90
N GLU A 79 -1.17 7.14 4.61
CA GLU A 79 0.00 6.70 5.37
C GLU A 79 1.28 7.28 4.77
N TYR A 80 2.18 7.67 5.65
CA TYR A 80 3.54 8.13 5.32
C TYR A 80 4.47 7.73 6.45
N PHE A 81 5.74 7.54 6.11
CA PHE A 81 6.73 7.13 7.10
C PHE A 81 7.19 8.30 7.97
N TYR A 82 7.59 7.97 9.20
CA TYR A 82 8.37 8.81 10.10
C TYR A 82 9.73 8.19 10.40
N ALA A 83 10.69 9.02 10.79
CA ALA A 83 12.09 8.63 10.97
C ALA A 83 12.31 7.42 11.90
N ASN A 84 11.41 7.22 12.88
CA ASN A 84 11.54 6.20 13.91
C ASN A 84 10.57 5.02 13.75
N ASP A 85 9.88 4.88 12.62
CA ASP A 85 8.88 3.81 12.42
C ASP A 85 9.45 2.39 12.60
N PHE A 86 10.76 2.24 12.41
CA PHE A 86 11.46 0.96 12.57
C PHE A 86 12.49 0.94 13.70
N THR A 87 12.45 1.94 14.60
CA THR A 87 13.35 2.01 15.75
C THR A 87 12.56 1.86 17.03
N GLU A 88 12.86 0.82 17.81
CA GLU A 88 12.19 0.57 19.08
C GLU A 88 12.41 1.71 20.09
N ASN A 89 11.41 1.96 20.92
CA ASN A 89 11.43 2.90 22.05
C ASN A 89 11.62 4.40 21.70
N ASN A 90 11.49 4.77 20.43
CA ASN A 90 11.51 6.16 20.01
C ASN A 90 10.10 6.67 19.67
N SER A 91 9.80 7.93 20.00
CA SER A 91 8.57 8.59 19.54
C SER A 91 8.60 8.81 18.03
N TYR A 92 7.46 9.18 17.45
CA TYR A 92 7.39 9.70 16.08
C TYR A 92 8.46 10.78 15.86
N GLY A 93 9.29 10.60 14.83
CA GLY A 93 10.37 11.52 14.46
C GLY A 93 9.97 12.46 13.33
N ASN A 94 10.95 13.04 12.64
CA ASN A 94 10.69 13.83 11.43
C ASN A 94 10.08 12.95 10.32
N PRO A 95 9.29 13.52 9.38
CA PRO A 95 8.76 12.77 8.25
C PRO A 95 9.86 12.12 7.41
N GLY A 96 9.63 10.87 7.04
CA GLY A 96 10.45 10.10 6.13
C GLY A 96 11.64 9.38 6.77
N LEU A 97 11.91 8.20 6.22
CA LEU A 97 12.99 7.31 6.62
C LEU A 97 14.31 7.77 6.02
N GLU A 98 15.32 7.85 6.87
CA GLU A 98 16.71 8.03 6.42
C GLU A 98 17.22 6.76 5.74
N PHE A 99 18.13 6.94 4.78
CA PHE A 99 18.79 5.83 4.12
C PHE A 99 19.87 5.21 5.03
N ASN A 100 19.43 4.38 5.98
CA ASN A 100 20.28 3.67 6.93
C ASN A 100 19.93 2.17 6.97
N GLU A 101 20.77 1.36 7.61
CA GLU A 101 20.62 -0.10 7.58
C GLU A 101 19.34 -0.61 8.26
N ILE A 102 18.89 0.03 9.35
CA ILE A 102 17.65 -0.37 10.05
C ILE A 102 16.45 -0.23 9.10
N ASN A 103 16.31 0.94 8.49
CA ASN A 103 15.21 1.22 7.57
C ASN A 103 15.33 0.37 6.30
N LYS A 104 16.53 0.21 5.76
CA LYS A 104 16.77 -0.67 4.60
C LYS A 104 16.35 -2.11 4.88
N ASN A 105 16.66 -2.64 6.06
CA ASN A 105 16.28 -4.00 6.44
C ASN A 105 14.76 -4.16 6.53
N ALA A 106 14.05 -3.18 7.12
CA ALA A 106 12.60 -3.20 7.17
C ALA A 106 11.96 -3.17 5.77
N ILE A 107 12.41 -2.26 4.90
CA ILE A 107 11.93 -2.17 3.51
C ILE A 107 12.29 -3.42 2.71
N ASN A 108 13.50 -3.97 2.89
CA ASN A 108 13.91 -5.23 2.27
C ASN A 108 13.00 -6.38 2.69
N ASN A 109 12.67 -6.50 3.97
CA ASN A 109 11.79 -7.56 4.45
C ASN A 109 10.41 -7.49 3.76
N GLN A 110 9.83 -6.30 3.66
CA GLN A 110 8.54 -6.12 2.99
C GLN A 110 8.64 -6.44 1.48
N LEU A 111 9.69 -5.98 0.80
CA LEU A 111 9.89 -6.27 -0.62
C LEU A 111 10.18 -7.75 -0.89
N ASP A 112 10.98 -8.41 -0.05
CA ASP A 112 11.42 -9.79 -0.25
C ASP A 112 10.33 -10.80 0.09
N TYR A 113 9.57 -10.58 1.17
CA TYR A 113 8.59 -11.54 1.69
C TYR A 113 7.14 -11.17 1.40
N GLY A 114 6.90 -9.96 0.90
CA GLY A 114 5.59 -9.49 0.50
C GLY A 114 4.78 -8.85 1.62
N LEU A 115 3.53 -8.57 1.29
CA LEU A 115 2.55 -8.00 2.21
C LEU A 115 1.97 -9.08 3.12
N LYS A 116 1.65 -8.67 4.35
CA LYS A 116 0.92 -9.48 5.34
C LYS A 116 -0.46 -8.90 5.56
N GLY A 117 -1.39 -9.74 6.01
CA GLY A 117 -2.76 -9.35 6.30
C GLY A 117 -3.72 -9.52 5.12
N ALA A 118 -4.91 -8.94 5.24
CA ALA A 118 -6.01 -9.14 4.30
C ALA A 118 -6.92 -7.92 4.16
N GLU A 119 -7.54 -7.78 3.00
CA GLU A 119 -8.68 -6.90 2.79
C GLU A 119 -9.98 -7.72 2.72
N VAL A 120 -10.98 -7.34 3.52
CA VAL A 120 -12.34 -7.86 3.45
C VAL A 120 -13.24 -6.80 2.83
N GLN A 121 -13.77 -7.08 1.64
CA GLN A 121 -14.60 -6.19 0.85
C GLN A 121 -16.08 -6.55 1.00
N PHE A 122 -16.91 -5.52 1.20
CA PHE A 122 -18.36 -5.63 1.31
C PHE A 122 -19.02 -4.97 0.11
N TYR A 123 -19.82 -5.75 -0.61
CA TYR A 123 -20.56 -5.30 -1.78
C TYR A 123 -22.05 -5.29 -1.48
N LYS A 124 -22.71 -4.21 -1.87
CA LYS A 124 -24.15 -4.02 -1.78
C LYS A 124 -24.68 -3.83 -3.19
N ASN A 125 -25.56 -4.73 -3.63
CA ASN A 125 -26.08 -4.73 -5.01
C ASN A 125 -24.96 -4.69 -6.07
N GLY A 126 -23.88 -5.45 -5.86
CA GLY A 126 -22.71 -5.51 -6.76
C GLY A 126 -21.76 -4.32 -6.68
N LYS A 127 -22.02 -3.31 -5.84
CA LYS A 127 -21.15 -2.13 -5.66
C LYS A 127 -20.38 -2.23 -4.35
N LEU A 128 -19.05 -2.05 -4.42
CA LEU A 128 -18.20 -1.95 -3.24
C LEU A 128 -18.60 -0.71 -2.43
N PHE A 129 -19.04 -0.90 -1.18
CA PHE A 129 -19.43 0.21 -0.32
C PHE A 129 -18.53 0.36 0.91
N LYS A 130 -17.84 -0.72 1.30
CA LYS A 130 -16.97 -0.75 2.47
C LYS A 130 -15.84 -1.79 2.31
N SER A 131 -14.67 -1.50 2.85
CA SER A 131 -13.60 -2.47 3.08
C SER A 131 -13.12 -2.41 4.53
N LYS A 132 -12.72 -3.56 5.08
CA LYS A 132 -11.92 -3.66 6.30
C LYS A 132 -10.54 -4.19 5.95
N ILE A 133 -9.49 -3.54 6.42
CA ILE A 133 -8.11 -3.92 6.18
C ILE A 133 -7.51 -4.38 7.50
N TYR A 134 -6.89 -5.54 7.47
CA TYR A 134 -6.16 -6.14 8.58
C TYR A 134 -4.69 -6.21 8.18
N ILE A 135 -3.80 -5.60 8.96
CA ILE A 135 -2.36 -5.65 8.75
C ILE A 135 -1.76 -6.58 9.81
N ASP A 136 -0.79 -7.42 9.41
CA ASP A 136 -0.12 -8.44 10.22
C ASP A 136 -0.99 -9.59 10.74
N GLU A 137 -1.97 -9.37 11.64
CA GLU A 137 -2.83 -10.42 12.21
C GLU A 137 -4.34 -10.16 12.03
N PRO A 138 -5.16 -11.18 11.73
CA PRO A 138 -6.59 -11.03 11.44
C PRO A 138 -7.44 -10.59 12.65
N ASN A 139 -6.88 -10.62 13.87
CA ASN A 139 -7.57 -10.25 15.11
C ASN A 139 -7.08 -8.94 15.72
N GLU A 140 -6.10 -8.30 15.10
CA GLU A 140 -5.63 -6.96 15.50
C GLU A 140 -6.32 -5.88 14.66
N TYR A 141 -6.33 -4.67 15.22
CA TYR A 141 -7.03 -3.48 14.76
C TYR A 141 -7.21 -3.39 13.24
N SER A 142 -8.46 -3.33 12.78
CA SER A 142 -8.77 -3.17 11.36
C SER A 142 -9.05 -1.72 11.00
N THR A 143 -8.45 -1.23 9.91
CA THR A 143 -8.84 0.04 9.31
C THR A 143 -10.09 -0.15 8.46
N THR A 144 -11.13 0.63 8.72
CA THR A 144 -12.36 0.61 7.90
C THR A 144 -12.35 1.75 6.89
N ILE A 145 -12.48 1.40 5.62
CA ILE A 145 -12.64 2.36 4.52
C ILE A 145 -14.09 2.31 4.05
N ASN A 146 -14.80 3.44 4.14
CA ASN A 146 -16.14 3.58 3.58
C ASN A 146 -16.07 4.30 2.23
N PHE A 147 -16.65 3.69 1.20
CA PHE A 147 -16.69 4.25 -0.16
C PHE A 147 -17.97 5.04 -0.43
N GLU A 148 -19.02 4.80 0.34
CA GLU A 148 -20.24 5.61 0.31
C GLU A 148 -20.02 6.94 1.02
N LYS A 149 -20.00 8.04 0.26
CA LYS A 149 -20.24 9.37 0.81
C LYS A 149 -21.75 9.53 1.00
N LYS A 150 -22.30 9.06 2.11
CA LYS A 150 -23.71 9.34 2.42
C LYS A 150 -23.87 10.84 2.64
N THR A 151 -24.61 11.49 1.76
CA THR A 151 -25.04 12.87 1.99
C THR A 151 -26.14 12.89 3.05
N PHE A 152 -26.24 13.99 3.81
CA PHE A 152 -27.23 14.18 4.88
C PHE A 152 -28.67 13.81 4.45
N TRP A 153 -29.03 14.09 3.20
CA TRP A 153 -30.35 13.77 2.61
C TRP A 153 -30.58 12.28 2.32
N GLU A 154 -29.52 11.52 1.99
CA GLU A 154 -29.60 10.07 1.78
C GLU A 154 -29.80 9.34 3.11
N ASN A 155 -29.18 9.83 4.20
CA ASN A 155 -29.46 9.35 5.56
C ASN A 155 -30.92 9.60 5.96
N LEU A 156 -31.45 10.79 5.67
CA LEU A 156 -32.83 11.15 6.03
C LEU A 156 -33.86 10.31 5.26
N ARG A 157 -33.65 10.05 3.96
CA ARG A 157 -34.54 9.18 3.16
C ARG A 157 -34.50 7.71 3.60
N SER A 158 -33.33 7.21 4.01
CA SER A 158 -33.18 5.82 4.47
C SER A 158 -33.96 5.49 5.76
N LEU A 159 -34.39 6.51 6.52
CA LEU A 159 -35.26 6.35 7.69
C LEU A 159 -36.73 6.12 7.32
N PHE A 160 -37.12 6.43 6.08
CA PHE A 160 -38.49 6.29 5.57
C PHE A 160 -38.66 5.14 4.56
N GLU A 161 -37.56 4.49 4.15
CA GLU A 161 -37.59 3.32 3.27
C GLU A 161 -37.51 2.02 4.08
N ASN A 162 -38.57 1.21 4.01
CA ASN A 162 -38.53 -0.17 4.49
C ASN A 162 -37.59 -0.98 3.58
N ASN A 163 -36.38 -1.25 4.06
CA ASN A 163 -35.33 -1.91 3.30
C ASN A 163 -35.75 -3.31 2.82
N LYS A 164 -36.06 -3.40 1.53
CA LYS A 164 -36.24 -4.65 0.80
C LYS A 164 -34.88 -5.36 0.66
N ASN A 165 -34.82 -6.62 1.08
CA ASN A 165 -33.78 -7.63 0.82
C ASN A 165 -32.51 -7.12 0.11
N GLU A 166 -31.64 -6.44 0.85
CA GLU A 166 -30.34 -6.03 0.34
C GLU A 166 -29.40 -7.23 0.39
N PHE A 167 -28.93 -7.69 -0.77
CA PHE A 167 -27.94 -8.75 -0.82
C PHE A 167 -26.55 -8.15 -0.59
N ILE A 168 -25.95 -8.50 0.54
CA ILE A 168 -24.57 -8.14 0.86
C ILE A 168 -23.70 -9.36 0.58
N THR A 169 -22.68 -9.18 -0.26
CA THR A 169 -21.62 -10.18 -0.43
C THR A 169 -20.33 -9.71 0.21
N GLU A 170 -19.57 -10.70 0.71
CA GLU A 170 -18.26 -10.51 1.26
C GLU A 170 -17.22 -11.20 0.38
N THR A 171 -16.08 -10.56 0.19
CA THR A 171 -14.93 -11.15 -0.49
C THR A 171 -13.68 -10.83 0.30
N ARG A 172 -12.96 -11.86 0.70
CA ARG A 172 -11.68 -11.76 1.40
C ARG A 172 -10.54 -11.93 0.41
N ILE A 173 -9.55 -11.05 0.50
CA ILE A 173 -8.37 -11.03 -0.36
C ILE A 173 -7.14 -10.99 0.55
N GLU A 174 -6.30 -12.01 0.47
CA GLU A 174 -5.03 -12.03 1.20
C GLU A 174 -4.02 -11.09 0.51
N LEU A 175 -3.42 -10.16 1.26
CA LEU A 175 -2.52 -9.17 0.66
C LEU A 175 -1.26 -9.80 0.07
N LYS A 176 -0.86 -10.98 0.58
CA LYS A 176 0.24 -11.78 0.01
C LYS A 176 -0.07 -12.29 -1.41
N GLU A 177 -1.34 -12.45 -1.79
CA GLU A 177 -1.73 -12.78 -3.16
C GLU A 177 -1.60 -11.58 -4.11
N ILE A 178 -1.66 -10.37 -3.56
CA ILE A 178 -1.43 -9.12 -4.31
C ILE A 178 0.05 -8.86 -4.49
N PHE A 179 0.83 -9.02 -3.42
CA PHE A 179 2.28 -8.91 -3.48
C PHE A 179 2.93 -9.91 -2.53
N GLY A 180 3.38 -11.03 -3.08
CA GLY A 180 4.02 -12.12 -2.34
C GLY A 180 5.52 -11.96 -2.14
N GLY A 181 6.08 -10.80 -2.50
CA GLY A 181 7.50 -10.51 -2.47
C GLY A 181 8.24 -10.86 -3.76
N ILE A 182 9.48 -10.36 -3.88
CA ILE A 182 10.33 -10.55 -5.06
C ILE A 182 11.36 -11.68 -4.91
N LYS A 183 11.56 -12.19 -3.70
CA LYS A 183 12.47 -13.30 -3.44
C LYS A 183 11.65 -14.60 -3.49
N LYS A 184 11.79 -15.34 -4.59
CA LYS A 184 11.19 -16.67 -4.76
C LYS A 184 12.23 -17.76 -4.53
#